data_AF-A0A1X9MAD6-F1
#
_entry.id   AF-A0A1X9MAD6-F1
#
_cell.length_a   1.000
_cell.length_b   1.000
_cell.length_c   1.000
_cell.angle_alpha   90.00
_cell.angle_beta   90.00
_cell.angle_gamma   90.00
#
_symmetry.space_group_name_H-M   'P 1'
#
loop_
_entity.id
_entity.type
_entity.pdbx_description
1 polymer ?
#
loop_
_entity_poly.entity_id
_entity_poly.type
_entity_poly.pdbx_seq_one_letter_code
_entity_poly.pdbx_strand_id
1 'polypeptide(L)'
;MGYILIVSIFVLAVSTHLWVRGKLQTAKRGWYKHQHKVFHAIFYALLSLFLITSLLLEVIGFLLAFSLLGAFTNLLFGFEKWKYEKQKKQYVHYLLDSFFWLLISITIYLFI
;
A
#
# COMPACT_ATOMS: atom_id res chain seq x y z
N MET A 1 5.17 19.78 12.37
CA MET A 1 5.82 19.74 11.03
C MET A 1 5.54 18.42 10.30
N GLY A 2 5.63 17.26 10.95
CA GLY A 2 5.32 15.95 10.34
C GLY A 2 3.94 15.86 9.66
N TYR A 3 2.88 16.41 10.24
CA TYR A 3 1.53 16.40 9.64
C TYR A 3 1.46 17.11 8.27
N ILE A 4 2.20 18.21 8.07
CA ILE A 4 2.26 18.94 6.79
C ILE A 4 2.92 18.07 5.71
N LEU A 5 3.96 17.31 6.09
CA LEU A 5 4.62 16.36 5.19
C LEU A 5 3.67 15.23 4.79
N ILE A 6 2.91 14.67 5.73
CA ILE A 6 1.91 13.63 5.43
C ILE A 6 0.86 14.12 4.43
N VAL A 7 0.33 15.34 4.62
CA VAL A 7 -0.62 15.94 3.67
C VAL A 7 0.02 16.16 2.30
N SER A 8 1.27 16.64 2.27
CA SER A 8 2.02 16.82 1.02
C SER A 8 2.23 15.51 0.27
N ILE A 9 2.58 14.43 0.99
CA ILE A 9 2.71 13.08 0.42
C ILE A 9 1.37 12.60 -0.15
N PHE A 10 0.26 12.87 0.52
CA PHE A 10 -1.07 12.50 0.05
C PHE A 10 -1.45 13.24 -1.24
N VAL A 11 -1.20 14.55 -1.33
CA VAL A 11 -1.45 15.34 -2.53
C VAL A 11 -0.59 14.84 -3.71
N LEU A 12 0.68 14.53 -3.44
CA LEU A 12 1.56 13.91 -4.43
C LEU A 12 1.04 12.56 -4.88
N ALA A 13 0.59 11.70 -3.96
CA ALA A 13 0.05 10.39 -4.29
C ALA A 13 -1.12 10.47 -5.26
N VAL A 14 -2.10 11.35 -4.97
CA VAL A 14 -3.27 11.55 -5.83
C VAL A 14 -2.85 12.09 -7.20
N SER A 15 -1.97 13.09 -7.24
CA SER A 15 -1.49 13.70 -8.48
C SER A 15 -0.76 12.69 -9.37
N THR A 16 0.08 11.85 -8.76
CA THR A 16 0.85 10.81 -9.46
C THR A 16 -0.08 9.74 -10.01
N HIS A 17 -1.13 9.36 -9.27
CA HIS A 17 -2.17 8.43 -9.74
C HIS A 17 -2.89 8.94 -10.98
N LEU A 18 -3.32 10.20 -10.97
CA LEU A 18 -3.98 10.82 -12.11
C LEU A 18 -3.06 10.84 -13.34
N TRP A 19 -1.79 11.20 -13.15
CA TRP A 19 -0.80 11.25 -14.22
C TRP A 19 -0.50 9.86 -14.80
N VAL A 20 -0.28 8.86 -13.94
CA VAL A 20 -0.03 7.46 -14.34
C VAL A 20 -1.22 6.88 -15.08
N ARG A 21 -2.44 7.20 -14.66
CA ARG A 21 -3.65 6.76 -15.35
C ARG A 21 -3.76 7.36 -16.74
N GLY A 22 -3.49 8.66 -16.88
CA GLY A 22 -3.48 9.35 -18.18
C GLY A 22 -2.41 8.80 -19.13
N LYS A 23 -1.19 8.53 -18.62
CA LYS A 23 -0.04 8.14 -19.44
C LYS A 23 0.01 6.65 -19.78
N LEU A 24 -0.33 5.77 -18.84
CA LEU A 24 -0.17 4.32 -18.99
C LEU A 24 -1.46 3.59 -19.40
N GLN A 25 -2.58 4.32 -19.55
CA GLN A 25 -3.91 3.75 -19.84
C GLN A 25 -4.25 2.56 -18.94
N THR A 26 -3.85 2.66 -17.67
CA THR A 26 -4.05 1.60 -16.69
C THR A 26 -5.53 1.40 -16.41
N ALA A 27 -5.94 0.13 -16.29
CA ALA A 27 -7.33 -0.19 -15.97
C ALA A 27 -7.72 0.41 -14.61
N LYS A 28 -8.96 0.91 -14.49
CA LYS A 28 -9.51 1.42 -13.23
C LYS A 28 -9.40 0.34 -12.16
N ARG A 29 -9.02 0.75 -10.95
CA ARG A 29 -8.91 -0.17 -9.81
C ARG A 29 -10.30 -0.68 -9.45
N GLY A 30 -10.48 -2.00 -9.46
CA GLY A 30 -11.66 -2.66 -8.92
C GLY A 30 -11.48 -3.00 -7.44
N TRP A 31 -12.49 -3.60 -6.84
CA TRP A 31 -12.39 -4.16 -5.49
C TRP A 31 -11.26 -5.20 -5.42
N TYR A 32 -10.59 -5.27 -4.27
CA TYR A 32 -9.51 -6.23 -4.04
C TYR A 32 -10.03 -7.65 -4.24
N LYS A 33 -9.57 -8.30 -5.32
CA LYS A 33 -9.90 -9.68 -5.63
C LYS A 33 -8.61 -10.44 -5.91
N HIS A 34 -8.34 -11.43 -5.08
CA HIS A 34 -7.25 -12.37 -5.30
C HIS A 34 -7.52 -13.21 -6.54
N GLN A 35 -6.46 -13.47 -7.28
CA GLN A 35 -6.49 -14.31 -8.47
C GLN A 35 -6.20 -15.76 -8.09
N HIS A 36 -5.37 -15.97 -7.07
CA HIS A 36 -4.89 -17.29 -6.71
C HIS A 36 -5.23 -17.65 -5.26
N LYS A 37 -5.84 -18.83 -5.05
CA LYS A 37 -6.29 -19.31 -3.72
C LYS A 37 -5.13 -19.43 -2.72
N VAL A 38 -3.96 -19.89 -3.16
CA VAL A 38 -2.78 -19.98 -2.27
C VAL A 38 -2.29 -18.59 -1.86
N PHE A 39 -2.33 -17.63 -2.78
CA PHE A 39 -1.93 -16.25 -2.46
C PHE A 39 -2.93 -15.61 -1.48
N HIS A 40 -4.21 -15.90 -1.68
CA HIS A 40 -5.27 -15.51 -0.76
C HIS A 40 -5.02 -16.04 0.65
N ALA A 41 -4.74 -17.33 0.81
CA ALA A 41 -4.44 -17.92 2.12
C ALA A 41 -3.20 -17.30 2.78
N ILE A 42 -2.10 -17.16 2.05
CA ILE A 42 -0.86 -16.55 2.56
C ILE A 42 -1.09 -15.09 2.96
N PHE A 43 -1.83 -14.33 2.14
CA PHE A 43 -2.12 -12.93 2.41
C PHE A 43 -2.89 -12.75 3.71
N TYR A 44 -3.98 -13.50 3.93
CA TYR A 44 -4.78 -13.36 5.15
C TYR A 44 -4.05 -13.91 6.38
N ALA A 45 -3.21 -14.93 6.23
CA ALA A 45 -2.37 -15.42 7.33
C ALA A 45 -1.38 -14.33 7.79
N LEU A 46 -0.66 -13.70 6.85
CA LEU A 46 0.26 -12.60 7.14
C LEU A 46 -0.46 -11.37 7.70
N LEU A 47 -1.61 -11.00 7.11
CA LEU A 47 -2.43 -9.88 7.58
C LEU A 47 -2.91 -10.10 9.02
N SER A 48 -3.38 -11.31 9.34
CA SER A 48 -3.87 -11.66 10.67
C SER A 48 -2.74 -11.61 11.70
N LEU A 49 -1.58 -12.20 11.37
CA LEU A 49 -0.41 -12.16 12.23
C LEU A 49 0.01 -10.72 12.54
N PHE A 50 0.04 -9.87 11.50
CA PHE A 50 0.42 -8.47 11.64
C PHE A 50 -0.60 -7.66 12.46
N LEU A 51 -1.90 -7.88 12.26
CA LEU A 51 -2.94 -7.21 13.04
C LEU A 51 -2.82 -7.58 14.52
N ILE A 52 -2.61 -8.86 14.83
CA ILE A 52 -2.45 -9.33 16.21
C ILE A 52 -1.22 -8.68 16.87
N THR A 53 -0.07 -8.64 16.18
CA THR A 53 1.13 -8.01 16.74
C THR A 53 0.98 -6.49 16.89
N SER A 54 0.23 -5.84 16.00
CA SER A 54 0.00 -4.39 16.07
C SER A 54 -0.86 -3.96 17.26
N LEU A 55 -1.74 -4.82 17.77
CA LEU A 55 -2.57 -4.54 18.96
C LEU A 55 -1.76 -4.48 20.26
N LEU A 56 -0.53 -4.99 20.25
CA LEU A 56 0.39 -4.97 21.41
C LEU A 56 1.24 -3.69 21.45
N LEU A 57 1.13 -2.82 20.44
CA LEU A 57 1.93 -1.60 20.33
C LEU A 57 1.21 -0.40 20.93
N GLU A 58 2.00 0.52 21.49
CA GLU A 58 1.52 1.85 21.87
C GLU A 58 1.06 2.66 20.65
N VAL A 59 0.32 3.75 20.87
CA VAL A 59 -0.37 4.53 19.81
C VAL A 59 0.54 4.89 18.62
N ILE A 60 1.78 5.33 18.88
CA ILE A 60 2.74 5.68 17.81
C ILE A 60 3.23 4.42 17.08
N GLY A 61 3.52 3.35 17.82
CA GLY A 61 3.88 2.06 17.25
C GLY A 61 2.75 1.47 16.40
N PHE A 62 1.50 1.64 16.82
CA PHE A 62 0.32 1.26 16.04
C PHE A 62 0.21 2.06 14.74
N LEU A 63 0.41 3.38 14.78
CA LEU A 63 0.35 4.24 13.59
C LEU A 63 1.41 3.83 12.56
N LEU A 64 2.63 3.56 13.02
CA LEU A 64 3.74 3.08 12.20
C LEU A 64 3.49 1.68 11.64
N ALA A 65 3.00 0.76 12.48
CA ALA A 65 2.64 -0.58 12.05
C ALA A 65 1.53 -0.53 11.00
N PHE A 66 0.51 0.30 11.20
CA PHE A 66 -0.59 0.48 10.25
C PHE A 66 -0.10 1.01 8.90
N SER A 67 0.79 2.01 8.89
CA SER A 67 1.34 2.53 7.64
C SER A 67 2.22 1.52 6.91
N LEU A 68 3.01 0.73 7.66
CA LEU A 68 3.81 -0.36 7.11
C LEU A 68 2.94 -1.49 6.57
N LEU A 69 1.82 -1.81 7.24
CA LEU A 69 0.83 -2.76 6.75
C LEU A 69 0.25 -2.30 5.42
N GLY A 70 -0.09 -1.02 5.31
CA GLY A 70 -0.55 -0.40 4.07
C GLY A 70 0.49 -0.55 2.95
N ALA A 71 1.78 -0.35 3.24
CA ALA A 71 2.85 -0.55 2.26
C ALA A 71 2.96 -2.02 1.83
N PHE A 72 3.04 -2.93 2.81
CA PHE A 72 3.24 -4.36 2.57
C PHE A 72 2.07 -5.00 1.83
N THR A 73 0.84 -4.69 2.20
CA THR A 73 -0.36 -5.20 1.53
C THR A 73 -0.42 -4.76 0.08
N ASN A 74 -0.15 -3.48 -0.21
CA ASN A 74 -0.08 -2.97 -1.56
C ASN A 74 1.06 -3.62 -2.36
N LEU A 75 2.22 -3.86 -1.75
CA LEU A 75 3.33 -4.54 -2.40
C LEU A 75 2.96 -5.98 -2.79
N LEU A 76 2.34 -6.73 -1.89
CA LEU A 76 1.85 -8.08 -2.15
C LEU A 76 0.82 -8.10 -3.28
N PHE A 77 -0.18 -7.20 -3.24
CA PHE A 77 -1.16 -7.10 -4.33
C PHE A 77 -0.52 -6.67 -5.66
N GLY A 78 0.44 -5.76 -5.62
CA GLY A 78 1.22 -5.35 -6.78
C GLY A 78 1.95 -6.53 -7.40
N PHE A 79 2.58 -7.37 -6.56
CA PHE A 79 3.24 -8.60 -7.00
C PHE A 79 2.26 -9.61 -7.60
N GLU A 80 1.11 -9.86 -6.95
CA GLU A 80 0.07 -10.76 -7.48
C GLU A 80 -0.42 -10.26 -8.85
N LYS A 81 -0.72 -8.96 -8.97
CA LYS A 81 -1.19 -8.36 -10.23
C LYS A 81 -0.11 -8.34 -11.30
N TRP A 82 1.15 -8.18 -10.93
CA TRP A 82 2.25 -8.24 -11.88
C TRP A 82 2.46 -9.66 -12.41
N LYS A 83 2.34 -10.68 -11.53
CA LYS A 83 2.51 -12.09 -11.88
C LYS A 83 1.35 -12.63 -12.73
N TYR A 84 0.11 -12.29 -12.40
CA TYR A 84 -1.08 -12.89 -13.03
C TYR A 84 -1.84 -11.96 -14.01
N GLU A 85 -1.73 -10.63 -13.88
CA GLU A 85 -2.45 -9.66 -14.74
C GLU A 85 -1.55 -8.56 -15.32
N LYS A 86 -0.33 -8.93 -15.71
CA LYS A 86 0.68 -7.98 -16.23
C LYS A 86 0.15 -7.07 -17.35
N GLN A 87 -0.69 -7.62 -18.23
CA GLN A 87 -1.26 -6.88 -19.37
C GLN A 87 -2.12 -5.68 -18.95
N LYS A 88 -2.84 -5.76 -17.81
CA LYS A 88 -3.69 -4.67 -17.31
C LYS A 88 -2.91 -3.54 -16.65
N LYS A 89 -1.60 -3.75 -16.39
CA LYS A 89 -0.68 -2.81 -15.73
C LYS A 89 -1.16 -2.28 -14.38
N GLN A 90 -2.15 -2.92 -13.76
CA GLN A 90 -2.71 -2.49 -12.47
C GLN A 90 -1.67 -2.55 -11.35
N TYR A 91 -0.66 -3.42 -11.47
CA TYR A 91 0.45 -3.52 -10.52
C TYR A 91 1.19 -2.20 -10.30
N VAL A 92 1.22 -1.30 -11.28
CA VAL A 92 1.87 0.02 -11.15
C VAL A 92 1.20 0.86 -10.07
N HIS A 93 -0.13 0.83 -9.99
CA HIS A 93 -0.89 1.56 -8.97
C HIS A 93 -0.60 1.03 -7.56
N TYR A 94 -0.56 -0.28 -7.42
CA TYR A 94 -0.23 -0.93 -6.15
C TYR A 94 1.22 -0.67 -5.72
N LEU A 95 2.17 -0.63 -6.66
CA LEU A 95 3.56 -0.29 -6.35
C LEU A 95 3.70 1.18 -5.93
N LEU A 96 3.02 2.11 -6.61
CA LEU A 96 3.01 3.52 -6.23
C LEU A 96 2.38 3.72 -4.85
N ASP A 97 1.25 3.08 -4.58
CA ASP A 97 0.65 3.13 -3.25
C ASP A 97 1.59 2.59 -2.18
N SER A 98 2.23 1.44 -2.44
CA SER A 98 3.22 0.87 -1.53
C SER A 98 4.34 1.86 -1.23
N PHE A 99 4.82 2.59 -2.25
CA PHE A 99 5.84 3.62 -2.08
C PHE A 99 5.34 4.79 -1.22
N PHE A 100 4.14 5.31 -1.48
CA PHE A 100 3.58 6.41 -0.68
C PHE A 100 3.30 6.01 0.78
N TRP A 101 2.80 4.80 1.01
CA TRP A 101 2.64 4.26 2.38
C TRP A 101 3.97 4.11 3.11
N LEU A 102 5.04 3.75 2.40
CA LEU A 102 6.38 3.66 2.95
C LEU A 102 6.92 5.06 3.32
N LEU A 103 6.71 6.07 2.46
CA LEU A 103 7.05 7.47 2.78
C LEU A 103 6.29 7.99 4.00
N ILE A 104 5.00 7.64 4.13
CA ILE A 104 4.22 7.96 5.33
C ILE A 104 4.83 7.29 6.56
N SER A 105 5.21 6.02 6.46
CA SER A 105 5.84 5.27 7.57
C SER A 105 7.15 5.92 8.02
N ILE A 106 8.01 6.31 7.07
CA ILE A 106 9.26 7.04 7.36
C ILE A 106 8.95 8.39 8.03
N THR A 107 7.94 9.10 7.54
CA THR A 107 7.58 10.42 8.09
C THR A 107 7.06 10.30 9.52
N ILE A 108 6.25 9.28 9.81
CA ILE A 108 5.80 8.97 11.17
C ILE A 108 7.01 8.69 12.05
N TYR A 109 7.90 7.77 11.63
CA TYR A 109 9.09 7.40 12.40
C TYR A 109 10.01 8.57 12.76
N LEU A 110 10.19 9.52 11.84
CA LEU A 110 11.14 10.62 12.01
C LEU A 110 10.55 11.85 12.70
N PHE A 111 9.24 12.07 12.64
CA PHE A 111 8.63 13.36 12.98
C PHE A 111 7.40 13.30 13.90
N ILE A 112 6.95 12.11 14.31
CA ILE A 112 5.80 11.89 15.21
C ILE A 112 6.24 11.02 16.38
#